data_AF-A0A8T0HKW4-F1
#
_entry.id   AF-A0A8T0HKW4-F1
#
_cell.length_a   1.000
_cell.length_b   1.000
_cell.length_c   1.000
_cell.angle_alpha   90.00
_cell.angle_beta   90.00
_cell.angle_gamma   90.00
#
_symmetry.space_group_name_H-M   'P 1'
#
loop_
_entity.id
_entity.type
_entity.pdbx_description
1 polymer ?
#
loop_
_entity_poly.entity_id
_entity_poly.type
_entity_poly.pdbx_seq_one_letter_code
_entity_poly.pdbx_strand_id
1 'polypeptide(L)'
;MDRYVRTSMWPHASTMNTITSSLADQIESNTCPICFELMKSPDFSPILLSPCGHTFCAKCVTRHLSIHEKKSRYGGPVGPAPCPYCRQKISSQTLNLSLQKMITNILSLQQTLEKADADKFGFNDGFLQAQTRCRILQNELQDSTCTKEPPPMANPRILKMGHSFQPSGALSKTSLYSPVFSQCQHLHEDLLETTVSKQRMEKEIAETDDVLVQLRAKEEALEESIRKVSLEHQKVLMDLMDTQNKSSSLKCSRDDVVAKLSLIQASLFALEQERDKYRLLSHDDHLLSEGVR
;
A
#
# COMPACT_ATOMS: atom_id res chain seq x y z
N MET A 1 -0.60 -38.19 15.32
CA MET A 1 -0.62 -36.87 15.98
C MET A 1 0.43 -36.02 15.29
N ASP A 2 0.28 -35.71 14.01
CA ASP A 2 -0.69 -34.85 13.32
C ASP A 2 -0.40 -33.34 13.47
N ARG A 3 -0.17 -32.71 12.30
CA ARG A 3 -0.22 -31.28 11.93
C ARG A 3 0.76 -30.28 12.54
N TYR A 4 1.80 -29.96 11.76
CA TYR A 4 2.20 -28.57 11.51
C TYR A 4 2.52 -28.40 10.02
N VAL A 5 1.48 -28.29 9.19
CA VAL A 5 1.60 -27.76 7.83
C VAL A 5 1.69 -26.24 8.00
N ARG A 6 2.91 -25.70 7.96
CA ARG A 6 3.10 -24.27 7.71
C ARG A 6 2.75 -24.02 6.24
N THR A 7 1.50 -23.67 5.98
CA THR A 7 1.10 -22.99 4.75
C THR A 7 1.80 -21.64 4.70
N SER A 8 3.00 -21.61 4.14
CA SER A 8 3.60 -20.40 3.62
C SER A 8 2.78 -19.97 2.39
N MET A 9 1.72 -19.20 2.62
CA MET A 9 1.02 -18.44 1.57
C MET A 9 1.91 -17.29 1.12
N TRP A 10 3.02 -17.62 0.46
CA TRP A 10 3.74 -16.67 -0.37
C TRP A 10 3.09 -16.74 -1.76
N PRO A 11 2.60 -15.63 -2.33
CA PRO A 11 2.11 -15.64 -3.69
C PRO A 11 3.23 -16.15 -4.60
N HIS A 12 2.92 -17.15 -5.44
CA HIS A 12 3.87 -17.71 -6.39
C HIS A 12 4.48 -16.58 -7.23
N ALA A 13 5.75 -16.69 -7.63
CA ALA A 13 6.45 -15.68 -8.43
C ALA A 13 5.69 -15.24 -9.70
N SER A 14 4.84 -16.12 -10.24
CA SER A 14 3.91 -15.83 -11.35
C SER A 14 2.84 -14.79 -10.98
N THR A 15 2.33 -14.80 -9.74
CA THR A 15 1.35 -13.82 -9.23
C THR A 15 1.99 -12.45 -9.04
N MET A 16 3.24 -12.38 -8.57
CA MET A 16 3.96 -11.12 -8.39
C MET A 16 4.21 -10.41 -9.73
N ASN A 17 4.62 -11.14 -10.78
CA ASN A 17 4.78 -10.58 -12.13
C ASN A 17 3.47 -10.07 -12.74
N THR A 18 2.34 -10.70 -12.42
CA THR A 18 1.03 -10.28 -12.90
C THR A 18 0.56 -9.01 -12.19
N ILE A 19 0.82 -8.90 -10.89
CA ILE A 19 0.50 -7.72 -10.07
C ILE A 19 1.36 -6.53 -10.48
N THR A 20 2.67 -6.71 -10.69
CA THR A 20 3.56 -5.63 -11.13
C THR A 20 3.21 -5.11 -12.52
N SER A 21 2.86 -5.99 -13.45
CA SER A 21 2.36 -5.60 -14.79
C SER A 21 1.05 -4.83 -14.69
N SER A 22 0.08 -5.32 -13.91
CA SER A 22 -1.21 -4.63 -13.73
C SER A 22 -1.08 -3.27 -13.03
N LEU A 23 -0.11 -3.14 -12.12
CA LEU A 23 0.20 -1.87 -11.45
C LEU A 23 0.84 -0.87 -12.43
N ALA A 24 1.76 -1.32 -13.29
CA ALA A 24 2.39 -0.48 -14.30
C ALA A 24 1.36 0.10 -15.28
N ASP A 25 0.41 -0.72 -15.76
CA ASP A 25 -0.68 -0.28 -16.64
C ASP A 25 -1.58 0.77 -15.97
N GLN A 26 -1.83 0.62 -14.67
CA GLN A 26 -2.58 1.60 -13.89
C GLN A 26 -1.81 2.91 -13.66
N ILE A 27 -0.48 2.89 -13.64
CA ILE A 27 0.33 4.12 -13.55
C ILE A 27 0.31 4.87 -14.89
N GLU A 28 0.52 4.16 -15.99
CA GLU A 28 0.63 4.75 -17.32
C GLU A 28 -0.68 5.39 -17.78
N SER A 29 -1.82 4.80 -17.40
CA SER A 29 -3.15 5.36 -17.66
C SER A 29 -3.46 6.66 -16.90
N ASN A 30 -2.63 7.04 -15.92
CA ASN A 30 -2.81 8.23 -15.07
C ASN A 30 -1.86 9.39 -15.44
N THR A 31 -1.48 9.48 -16.71
CA THR A 31 -0.62 10.54 -17.25
C THR A 31 -1.43 11.72 -17.80
N CYS A 32 -0.87 12.92 -17.73
CA CYS A 32 -1.52 14.10 -18.26
C CYS A 32 -1.47 14.10 -19.79
N PRO A 33 -2.58 14.30 -20.52
CA PRO A 33 -2.59 14.23 -21.98
C PRO A 33 -1.89 15.43 -22.68
N ILE A 34 -1.39 16.42 -21.92
CA ILE A 34 -0.68 17.57 -22.47
C ILE A 34 0.84 17.39 -22.36
N CYS A 35 1.34 16.98 -21.19
CA CYS A 35 2.77 16.84 -20.95
C CYS A 35 3.24 15.38 -20.85
N PHE A 36 2.32 14.41 -20.87
CA PHE A 36 2.56 12.97 -20.73
C PHE A 36 3.26 12.57 -19.42
N GLU A 37 3.32 13.49 -18.46
CA GLU A 37 3.84 13.25 -17.12
C GLU A 37 2.77 12.64 -16.21
N LEU A 38 3.18 11.74 -15.33
CA LEU A 38 2.30 11.17 -14.30
C LEU A 38 1.72 12.27 -13.42
N MET A 39 0.40 12.25 -13.19
CA MET A 39 -0.32 13.27 -12.43
C MET A 39 -0.11 13.15 -10.91
N LYS A 40 1.15 13.15 -10.46
CA LYS A 40 1.54 13.04 -9.06
C LYS A 40 1.60 14.40 -8.37
N SER A 41 1.24 14.43 -7.09
CA SER A 41 1.39 15.62 -6.27
C SER A 41 2.83 15.87 -5.83
N PRO A 42 3.19 17.12 -5.48
CA PRO A 42 2.37 18.34 -5.52
C PRO A 42 2.31 18.99 -6.92
N ASP A 43 3.38 18.85 -7.69
CA ASP A 43 3.63 19.59 -8.93
C ASP A 43 2.71 19.25 -10.10
N PHE A 44 2.33 17.98 -10.22
CA PHE A 44 1.52 17.47 -11.32
C PHE A 44 0.14 17.01 -10.85
N SER A 45 -0.34 17.57 -9.72
CA SER A 45 -1.62 17.19 -9.13
C SER A 45 -2.77 17.25 -10.16
N PRO A 46 -3.67 16.27 -10.19
CA PRO A 46 -4.70 16.17 -11.21
C PRO A 46 -5.82 17.18 -10.97
N ILE A 47 -6.05 18.08 -11.92
CA ILE A 47 -7.08 19.12 -11.88
C ILE A 47 -8.20 18.75 -12.84
N LEU A 48 -9.42 18.67 -12.30
CA LEU A 48 -10.66 18.44 -13.01
C LEU A 48 -11.26 19.77 -13.48
N LEU A 49 -11.61 19.85 -14.77
CA LEU A 49 -12.23 21.04 -15.37
C LEU A 49 -13.75 20.89 -15.44
N SER A 50 -14.49 21.87 -14.92
CA SER A 50 -15.95 21.92 -14.97
C SER A 50 -16.43 22.78 -16.15
N PRO A 51 -17.48 22.39 -16.90
CA PRO A 51 -18.37 21.24 -16.69
C PRO A 51 -17.97 19.97 -17.45
N CYS A 52 -16.88 20.00 -18.23
CA CYS A 52 -16.57 18.92 -19.17
C CYS A 52 -15.96 17.66 -18.54
N GLY A 53 -15.50 17.72 -17.29
CA GLY A 53 -14.95 16.58 -16.56
C GLY A 53 -13.56 16.11 -17.01
N HIS A 54 -12.89 16.81 -17.93
CA HIS A 54 -11.55 16.45 -18.36
C HIS A 54 -10.51 16.81 -17.29
N THR A 55 -9.54 15.93 -17.07
CA THR A 55 -8.51 16.07 -16.04
C THR A 55 -7.13 16.28 -16.65
N PHE A 56 -6.35 17.21 -16.10
CA PHE A 56 -4.98 17.51 -16.52
C PHE A 56 -4.11 17.85 -15.31
N CYS A 57 -2.79 17.84 -15.44
CA CYS A 57 -1.92 18.24 -14.32
C CYS A 57 -2.01 19.75 -14.04
N ALA A 58 -1.81 20.14 -12.77
CA ALA A 58 -1.90 21.52 -12.30
C ALA A 58 -0.99 22.49 -13.09
N LYS A 59 0.24 22.06 -13.42
CA LYS A 59 1.18 22.83 -14.24
C LYS A 59 0.61 23.17 -15.62
N CYS A 60 -0.01 22.21 -16.30
CA CYS A 60 -0.56 22.43 -17.63
C CYS A 60 -1.83 23.29 -17.61
N VAL A 61 -2.73 23.05 -16.64
CA VAL A 61 -3.94 23.90 -16.49
C VAL A 61 -3.56 25.35 -16.21
N THR A 62 -2.66 25.59 -15.25
CA THR A 62 -2.23 26.94 -14.89
C THR A 62 -1.62 27.66 -16.09
N ARG A 63 -0.72 26.99 -16.83
CA ARG A 63 -0.12 27.56 -18.05
C ARG A 63 -1.17 27.90 -19.11
N HIS A 64 -2.13 27.00 -19.34
CA HIS A 64 -3.19 27.20 -20.32
C HIS A 64 -4.05 28.43 -20.00
N LEU A 65 -4.47 28.57 -18.75
CA LEU A 65 -5.26 29.72 -18.29
C LEU A 65 -4.48 31.03 -18.42
N SER A 66 -3.22 31.07 -17.97
CA SER A 66 -2.38 32.27 -18.09
C SER A 66 -2.11 32.70 -19.53
N ILE A 67 -2.02 31.75 -20.49
CA ILE A 67 -1.88 32.08 -21.91
C ILE A 67 -3.17 32.70 -22.45
N HIS A 68 -4.33 32.16 -22.05
CA HIS A 68 -5.63 32.66 -22.51
C HIS A 68 -5.91 34.07 -21.99
N GLU A 69 -5.58 34.35 -20.73
CA GLU A 69 -5.65 35.71 -20.15
C GLU A 69 -4.80 36.70 -20.94
N LYS A 70 -3.54 36.35 -21.26
CA LYS A 70 -2.60 37.22 -21.98
C LYS A 70 -2.95 37.47 -23.45
N LYS A 71 -3.75 36.59 -24.09
CA LYS A 71 -4.18 36.73 -25.49
C LYS A 71 -5.38 37.67 -25.67
N SER A 72 -6.05 38.06 -24.59
CA SER A 72 -7.15 39.05 -24.62
C SER A 72 -6.69 40.50 -24.90
N ARG A 73 -5.39 40.72 -25.11
CA ARG A 73 -4.74 42.04 -25.29
C ARG A 73 -5.17 42.87 -26.53
N TYR A 74 -6.15 42.39 -27.31
CA TYR A 74 -6.82 43.16 -28.37
C TYR A 74 -8.15 43.81 -27.93
N GLY A 75 -8.34 44.04 -26.62
CA GLY A 75 -9.39 44.94 -26.10
C GLY A 75 -10.81 44.38 -26.01
N GLY A 76 -10.99 43.06 -26.21
CA GLY A 76 -12.28 42.40 -26.03
C GLY A 76 -12.50 41.84 -24.60
N PRO A 77 -13.75 41.54 -24.20
CA PRO A 77 -14.04 40.91 -22.91
C PRO A 77 -13.31 39.58 -22.77
N VAL A 78 -12.61 39.36 -21.64
CA VAL A 78 -11.93 38.10 -21.36
C VAL A 78 -12.97 37.01 -21.09
N GLY A 79 -13.29 36.23 -22.13
CA GLY A 79 -14.13 35.04 -21.99
C GLY A 79 -13.40 33.91 -21.25
N PRO A 80 -14.15 32.96 -20.64
CA PRO A 80 -13.56 31.79 -20.00
C PRO A 80 -12.76 30.95 -21.00
N ALA A 81 -11.60 30.45 -20.56
CA ALA A 81 -10.73 29.64 -21.39
C ALA A 81 -11.43 28.33 -21.81
N PRO A 82 -11.26 27.87 -23.06
CA PRO A 82 -11.80 26.59 -23.51
C PRO A 82 -10.95 25.42 -22.99
N CYS A 83 -11.58 24.28 -22.72
CA CYS A 83 -10.89 23.03 -22.38
C CYS A 83 -9.93 22.60 -23.50
N PRO A 84 -8.67 22.22 -23.20
CA PRO A 84 -7.72 21.77 -24.22
C PRO A 84 -8.17 20.54 -25.03
N TYR A 85 -9.04 19.71 -24.46
CA TYR A 85 -9.51 18.47 -25.09
C TYR A 85 -10.81 18.68 -25.88
N CYS A 86 -11.89 19.09 -25.21
CA CYS A 86 -13.22 19.20 -25.84
C CYS A 86 -13.63 20.62 -26.23
N ARG A 87 -12.78 21.63 -25.98
CA ARG A 87 -13.03 23.07 -26.25
C ARG A 87 -14.21 23.70 -25.51
N GLN A 88 -14.90 22.98 -24.64
CA GLN A 88 -15.96 23.52 -23.79
C GLN A 88 -15.41 24.59 -22.84
N LYS A 89 -16.16 25.68 -22.62
CA LYS A 89 -15.76 26.79 -21.75
C LYS A 89 -15.60 26.30 -20.30
N ILE A 90 -14.43 26.57 -19.71
CA ILE A 90 -14.11 26.22 -18.33
C ILE A 90 -14.80 27.22 -17.40
N SER A 91 -15.68 26.71 -16.53
CA SER A 91 -16.38 27.51 -15.52
C SER A 91 -15.62 27.55 -14.19
N SER A 92 -15.07 26.41 -13.79
CA SER A 92 -14.28 26.26 -12.58
C SER A 92 -13.31 25.09 -12.71
N GLN A 93 -12.36 25.05 -11.78
CA GLN A 93 -11.35 24.00 -11.68
C GLN A 93 -11.31 23.47 -10.24
N THR A 94 -11.17 22.17 -10.09
CA THR A 94 -11.13 21.52 -8.78
C THR A 94 -10.07 20.44 -8.79
N LEU A 95 -9.38 20.25 -7.66
CA LEU A 95 -8.48 19.13 -7.48
C LEU A 95 -9.27 17.81 -7.55
N ASN A 96 -8.83 16.87 -8.38
CA ASN A 96 -9.41 15.53 -8.45
C ASN A 96 -8.84 14.68 -7.30
N LEU A 97 -9.39 14.86 -6.09
CA LEU A 97 -8.92 14.18 -4.88
C LEU A 97 -8.95 12.65 -5.03
N SER A 98 -9.93 12.11 -5.75
CA SER A 98 -10.05 10.66 -5.96
C SER A 98 -8.87 10.13 -6.77
N LEU A 99 -8.59 10.76 -7.92
CA LEU A 99 -7.48 10.37 -8.78
C LEU A 99 -6.13 10.58 -8.09
N GLN A 100 -5.98 11.68 -7.37
CA GLN A 100 -4.77 11.97 -6.61
C GLN A 100 -4.49 10.89 -5.56
N LYS A 101 -5.50 10.49 -4.77
CA LYS A 101 -5.38 9.42 -3.77
C LYS A 101 -5.01 8.09 -4.43
N MET A 102 -5.65 7.75 -5.55
CA MET A 102 -5.35 6.54 -6.32
C MET A 102 -3.88 6.51 -6.76
N ILE A 103 -3.40 7.58 -7.40
CA ILE A 103 -2.00 7.69 -7.86
C ILE A 103 -1.04 7.58 -6.67
N THR A 104 -1.33 8.26 -5.55
CA THR A 104 -0.48 8.19 -4.34
C THR A 104 -0.44 6.77 -3.77
N ASN A 105 -1.57 6.08 -3.69
CA ASN A 105 -1.62 4.70 -3.18
C ASN A 105 -0.81 3.76 -4.06
N ILE A 106 -0.97 3.86 -5.38
CA ILE A 106 -0.22 3.07 -6.37
C ILE A 106 1.29 3.28 -6.21
N LEU A 107 1.74 4.53 -6.11
CA LEU A 107 3.17 4.85 -5.90
C LEU A 107 3.70 4.29 -4.56
N SER A 108 2.89 4.32 -3.50
CA SER A 108 3.28 3.77 -2.20
C SER A 108 3.43 2.25 -2.22
N LEU A 109 2.56 1.56 -2.98
CA LEU A 109 2.64 0.11 -3.18
C LEU A 109 3.89 -0.26 -3.97
N GLN A 110 4.18 0.46 -5.05
CA GLN A 110 5.40 0.26 -5.84
C GLN A 110 6.65 0.40 -4.97
N GLN A 111 6.74 1.46 -4.16
CA GLN A 111 7.88 1.67 -3.27
C GLN A 111 8.04 0.56 -2.22
N THR A 112 6.93 -0.02 -1.76
CA THR A 112 6.95 -1.14 -0.81
C THR A 112 7.47 -2.42 -1.46
N LEU A 113 7.06 -2.68 -2.71
CA LEU A 113 7.52 -3.83 -3.48
C LEU A 113 9.01 -3.73 -3.81
N GLU A 114 9.48 -2.55 -4.26
CA GLU A 114 10.91 -2.32 -4.56
C GLU A 114 11.79 -2.51 -3.32
N LYS A 115 11.34 -2.09 -2.14
CA LYS A 115 12.04 -2.33 -0.87
C LYS A 115 12.07 -3.81 -0.48
N ALA A 116 10.95 -4.52 -0.66
CA ALA A 116 10.87 -5.94 -0.35
C ALA A 116 11.78 -6.80 -1.26
N ASP A 117 12.01 -6.36 -2.51
CA ASP A 117 12.95 -7.03 -3.42
C ASP A 117 14.41 -6.70 -3.09
N ALA A 118 14.70 -5.49 -2.57
CA ALA A 118 16.03 -5.14 -2.08
C ALA A 118 16.43 -5.95 -0.83
N ASP A 119 15.51 -6.19 0.10
CA ASP A 119 15.77 -6.94 1.34
C ASP A 119 16.02 -8.45 1.08
N LYS A 120 15.44 -9.03 0.02
CA LYS A 120 15.69 -10.42 -0.39
C LYS A 120 17.11 -10.65 -0.90
N PHE A 121 17.73 -9.65 -1.54
CA PHE A 121 19.11 -9.76 -2.03
C PHE A 121 20.13 -9.64 -0.89
N GLY A 122 19.86 -8.84 0.15
CA GLY A 122 20.74 -8.71 1.30
C GLY A 122 20.81 -9.96 2.20
N PHE A 123 19.69 -10.68 2.35
CA PHE A 123 19.64 -11.86 3.22
C PHE A 123 20.39 -13.08 2.64
N ASN A 124 20.31 -13.29 1.32
CA ASN A 124 20.99 -14.40 0.65
C ASN A 124 22.51 -14.23 0.60
N ASP A 125 23.01 -13.00 0.45
CA ASP A 125 24.45 -12.74 0.39
C ASP A 125 25.13 -12.98 1.75
N GLY A 126 24.47 -12.54 2.84
CA GLY A 126 24.91 -12.85 4.20
C GLY A 126 24.88 -14.34 4.53
N PHE A 127 23.85 -15.06 4.08
CA PHE A 127 23.75 -16.52 4.27
C PHE A 127 24.81 -17.29 3.47
N LEU A 128 25.05 -16.93 2.21
CA LEU A 128 26.06 -17.57 1.36
C LEU A 128 27.47 -17.29 1.87
N GLN A 129 27.73 -16.07 2.36
CA GLN A 129 28.99 -15.70 2.99
C GLN A 129 29.21 -16.45 4.32
N ALA A 130 28.17 -16.61 5.13
CA ALA A 130 28.21 -17.41 6.36
C ALA A 130 28.44 -18.91 6.06
N GLN A 131 27.77 -19.46 5.05
CA GLN A 131 27.96 -20.84 4.60
C GLN A 131 29.38 -21.07 4.07
N THR A 132 29.92 -20.12 3.30
CA THR A 132 31.29 -20.16 2.79
C THR A 132 32.30 -20.13 3.94
N ARG A 133 32.09 -19.26 4.94
CA ARG A 133 32.93 -19.21 6.16
C ARG A 133 32.89 -20.51 6.95
N CYS A 134 31.71 -21.11 7.14
CA CYS A 134 31.59 -22.39 7.83
C CYS A 134 32.34 -23.51 7.10
N ARG A 135 32.31 -23.51 5.76
CA ARG A 135 33.01 -24.51 4.94
C ARG A 135 34.53 -24.37 5.02
N ILE A 136 35.05 -23.14 5.03
CA ILE A 136 36.50 -22.88 5.18
C ILE A 136 36.99 -23.38 6.55
N LEU A 137 36.27 -23.03 7.63
CA LEU A 137 36.62 -23.46 8.98
C LEU A 137 36.60 -24.99 9.15
N GLN A 138 35.65 -25.67 8.50
CA GLN A 138 35.58 -27.14 8.51
C GLN A 138 36.77 -27.79 7.80
N ASN A 139 37.25 -27.21 6.69
CA ASN A 139 38.43 -27.69 5.99
C ASN A 139 39.71 -27.45 6.80
N GLU A 140 39.86 -26.27 7.42
CA GLU A 140 41.01 -25.94 8.28
C GLU A 140 41.09 -26.87 9.51
N LEU A 141 39.93 -27.23 10.09
CA LEU A 141 39.85 -28.21 11.17
C LEU A 141 40.25 -29.62 10.70
N GLN A 142 39.89 -30.02 9.47
CA GLN A 142 40.32 -31.31 8.90
C GLN A 142 41.82 -31.34 8.63
N ASP A 143 42.39 -30.27 8.08
CA ASP A 143 43.83 -30.17 7.79
C ASP A 143 44.67 -30.19 9.08
N SER A 144 44.14 -29.67 10.19
CA SER A 144 44.80 -29.74 11.51
C SER A 144 44.83 -31.15 12.15
N THR A 145 44.04 -32.10 11.63
CA THR A 145 43.94 -33.47 12.17
C THR A 145 44.74 -34.51 11.39
N CYS A 146 45.38 -34.15 10.28
CA CYS A 146 46.15 -35.07 9.44
C CYS A 146 47.67 -34.86 9.55
N THR A 147 48.21 -34.73 10.76
CA THR A 147 49.64 -35.00 11.04
C THR A 147 49.78 -35.56 12.46
N LYS A 148 49.58 -36.88 12.61
CA LYS A 148 50.01 -37.61 13.80
C LYS A 148 50.91 -38.77 13.38
N GLU A 149 52.19 -38.49 13.21
CA GLU A 149 53.21 -39.51 13.49
C GLU A 149 53.42 -39.60 15.02
N PRO A 150 53.47 -40.79 15.61
CA PRO A 150 53.74 -40.94 17.04
C PRO A 150 55.27 -40.92 17.29
N PRO A 151 55.77 -40.20 18.33
CA PRO A 151 57.19 -40.24 18.67
C PRO A 151 57.55 -41.56 19.38
N PRO A 152 58.81 -42.02 19.26
CA PRO A 152 59.23 -43.33 19.74
C PRO A 152 59.47 -43.33 21.25
N MET A 153 59.16 -44.48 21.86
CA MET A 153 59.45 -44.79 23.26
C MET A 153 60.96 -44.95 23.50
N ALA A 154 61.46 -44.38 24.61
CA ALA A 154 62.75 -44.75 25.19
C ALA A 154 62.69 -44.80 26.74
N ASN A 155 63.45 -45.73 27.27
CA ASN A 155 63.31 -46.53 28.50
C ASN A 155 63.90 -45.86 29.79
N PRO A 156 63.64 -46.38 31.01
CA PRO A 156 63.92 -45.75 32.31
C PRO A 156 65.14 -46.32 33.08
N ARG A 157 65.47 -45.61 34.19
CA ARG A 157 66.41 -45.91 35.31
C ARG A 157 67.90 -45.59 35.00
N ILE A 158 68.78 -45.12 35.90
CA ILE A 158 69.04 -45.29 37.36
C ILE A 158 69.92 -44.06 37.80
N LEU A 159 69.76 -43.36 38.94
CA LEU A 159 70.51 -43.45 40.24
C LEU A 159 70.23 -42.13 41.01
N LYS A 160 69.57 -42.12 42.18
CA LYS A 160 70.08 -42.23 43.57
C LYS A 160 71.28 -41.33 43.93
N MET A 161 71.03 -40.36 44.82
CA MET A 161 71.79 -39.84 45.98
C MET A 161 70.97 -38.59 46.45
N GLY A 162 70.45 -38.40 47.66
CA GLY A 162 70.75 -38.96 48.97
C GLY A 162 71.48 -37.92 49.83
N HIS A 163 70.78 -36.95 50.45
CA HIS A 163 71.21 -36.34 51.72
C HIS A 163 70.02 -35.81 52.53
N SER A 164 69.99 -36.24 53.79
CA SER A 164 69.12 -35.89 54.89
C SER A 164 69.49 -34.53 55.51
N PHE A 165 68.50 -33.70 55.86
CA PHE A 165 68.56 -32.78 57.01
C PHE A 165 67.13 -32.42 57.44
N GLN A 166 66.74 -32.79 58.66
CA GLN A 166 65.63 -32.14 59.39
C GLN A 166 66.22 -31.02 60.31
N PRO A 167 65.45 -30.39 61.23
CA PRO A 167 64.72 -29.15 61.00
C PRO A 167 65.16 -28.06 61.99
N SER A 168 65.16 -26.78 61.61
CA SER A 168 65.08 -25.66 62.57
C SER A 168 65.01 -24.33 61.83
N GLY A 169 64.10 -23.47 62.26
CA GLY A 169 64.22 -22.03 62.02
C GLY A 169 63.02 -21.39 61.33
N ALA A 170 62.20 -20.76 62.17
CA ALA A 170 61.51 -19.49 61.92
C ALA A 170 60.54 -19.38 60.72
N LEU A 171 59.26 -19.30 61.11
CA LEU A 171 58.23 -18.46 60.51
C LEU A 171 58.74 -17.30 59.63
N SER A 172 58.44 -17.38 58.33
CA SER A 172 58.04 -16.21 57.54
C SER A 172 57.05 -16.67 56.47
N LYS A 173 55.80 -16.84 56.88
CA LYS A 173 54.66 -16.93 55.97
C LYS A 173 54.45 -15.56 55.32
N THR A 174 55.05 -15.29 54.18
CA THR A 174 54.58 -14.23 53.27
C THR A 174 55.29 -14.35 51.93
N SER A 175 54.55 -14.08 50.85
CA SER A 175 55.09 -13.67 49.54
C SER A 175 55.21 -14.69 48.41
N LEU A 176 54.25 -15.62 48.25
CA LEU A 176 54.00 -16.27 46.94
C LEU A 176 52.51 -16.36 46.55
N TYR A 177 51.62 -15.66 47.27
CA TYR A 177 50.15 -15.74 47.10
C TYR A 177 49.49 -14.43 46.58
N SER A 178 50.26 -13.49 46.03
CA SER A 178 49.76 -12.15 45.68
C SER A 178 49.12 -12.02 44.28
N PRO A 179 49.69 -12.58 43.19
CA PRO A 179 49.15 -12.33 41.85
C PRO A 179 47.84 -13.09 41.56
N VAL A 180 47.75 -14.34 42.03
CA VAL A 180 46.59 -15.21 41.79
C VAL A 180 45.36 -14.74 42.58
N PHE A 181 45.56 -14.15 43.75
CA PHE A 181 44.48 -13.63 44.59
C PHE A 181 43.87 -12.35 44.00
N SER A 182 44.71 -11.46 43.46
CA SER A 182 44.27 -10.26 42.73
C SER A 182 43.51 -10.63 41.44
N GLN A 183 44.02 -11.61 40.68
CA GLN A 183 43.33 -12.12 39.48
C GLN A 183 41.95 -12.73 39.81
N CYS A 184 41.81 -13.45 40.92
CA CYS A 184 40.51 -13.99 41.36
C CYS A 184 39.53 -12.89 41.81
N GLN A 185 40.02 -11.80 42.41
CA GLN A 185 39.16 -10.68 42.81
C GLN A 185 38.58 -9.94 41.59
N HIS A 186 39.40 -9.67 40.58
CA HIS A 186 38.92 -9.06 39.33
C HIS A 186 37.90 -9.92 38.61
N LEU A 187 38.14 -11.23 38.48
CA LEU A 187 37.19 -12.16 37.85
C LEU A 187 35.86 -12.24 38.61
N HIS A 188 35.90 -12.12 39.95
CA HIS A 188 34.69 -12.12 40.77
C HIS A 188 33.87 -10.83 40.58
N GLU A 189 34.54 -9.69 40.45
CA GLU A 189 33.91 -8.39 40.21
C GLU A 189 33.30 -8.32 38.79
N ASP A 190 34.01 -8.82 37.78
CA ASP A 190 33.50 -8.98 36.41
C ASP A 190 32.26 -9.93 36.37
N LEU A 191 32.28 -11.02 37.15
CA LEU A 191 31.16 -11.94 37.23
C LEU A 191 29.93 -11.27 37.90
N LEU A 192 30.15 -10.45 38.92
CA LEU A 192 29.07 -9.69 39.55
C LEU A 192 28.48 -8.66 38.59
N GLU A 193 29.31 -7.89 37.88
CA GLU A 193 28.84 -6.89 36.92
C GLU A 193 28.07 -7.52 35.76
N THR A 194 28.55 -8.66 35.25
CA THR A 194 27.83 -9.43 34.22
C THR A 194 26.49 -9.99 34.72
N THR A 195 26.39 -10.42 35.99
CA THR A 195 25.10 -10.87 36.56
C THR A 195 24.09 -9.75 36.72
N VAL A 196 24.53 -8.54 37.12
CA VAL A 196 23.65 -7.36 37.22
C VAL A 196 23.18 -6.92 35.84
N SER A 197 24.10 -6.90 34.86
CA SER A 197 23.77 -6.60 33.46
C SER A 197 22.78 -7.61 32.89
N LYS A 198 22.96 -8.90 33.17
CA LYS A 198 22.01 -9.96 32.79
C LYS A 198 20.62 -9.73 33.39
N GLN A 199 20.52 -9.44 34.69
CA GLN A 199 19.23 -9.17 35.34
C GLN A 199 18.53 -7.95 34.74
N ARG A 200 19.30 -6.92 34.38
CA ARG A 200 18.75 -5.74 33.70
C ARG A 200 18.16 -6.08 32.34
N MET A 201 18.90 -6.85 31.53
CA MET A 201 18.41 -7.30 30.22
C MET A 201 17.18 -8.21 30.35
N GLU A 202 17.15 -9.11 31.33
CA GLU A 202 15.98 -9.97 31.60
C GLU A 202 14.73 -9.15 31.95
N LYS A 203 14.91 -8.07 32.72
CA LYS A 203 13.81 -7.13 33.04
C LYS A 203 13.33 -6.39 31.79
N GLU A 204 14.26 -5.86 30.99
CA GLU A 204 13.92 -5.17 29.73
C GLU A 204 13.19 -6.10 28.76
N ILE A 205 13.61 -7.37 28.64
CA ILE A 205 12.91 -8.38 27.84
C ILE A 205 11.47 -8.59 28.34
N ALA A 206 11.28 -8.76 29.65
CA ALA A 206 9.95 -8.94 30.24
C ALA A 206 9.04 -7.72 30.00
N GLU A 207 9.58 -6.51 30.09
CA GLU A 207 8.84 -5.27 29.78
C GLU A 207 8.46 -5.22 28.28
N THR A 208 9.36 -5.61 27.37
CA THR A 208 9.05 -5.66 25.94
C THR A 208 8.01 -6.74 25.59
N ASP A 209 8.03 -7.89 26.28
CA ASP A 209 7.06 -8.96 26.07
C ASP A 209 5.65 -8.52 26.47
N ASP A 210 5.50 -7.78 27.58
CA ASP A 210 4.20 -7.22 27.98
C ASP A 210 3.66 -6.24 26.93
N VAL A 211 4.52 -5.36 26.40
CA VAL A 211 4.13 -4.43 25.33
C VAL A 211 3.70 -5.20 24.07
N LEU A 212 4.41 -6.26 23.69
CA LEU A 212 4.05 -7.10 22.53
C LEU A 212 2.69 -7.78 22.72
N VAL A 213 2.39 -8.28 23.92
CA VAL A 213 1.07 -8.86 24.23
C VAL A 213 -0.03 -7.80 24.09
N GLN A 214 0.18 -6.60 24.62
CA GLN A 214 -0.78 -5.50 24.47
C GLN A 214 -0.99 -5.08 23.01
N LEU A 215 0.07 -5.08 22.19
CA LEU A 215 -0.02 -4.74 20.77
C LEU A 215 -0.81 -5.80 19.99
N ARG A 216 -0.59 -7.10 20.25
CA ARG A 216 -1.38 -8.17 19.63
C ARG A 216 -2.86 -8.06 19.98
N ALA A 217 -3.18 -7.77 21.24
CA ALA A 217 -4.59 -7.57 21.64
C ALA A 217 -5.24 -6.38 20.91
N LYS A 218 -4.48 -5.29 20.69
CA LYS A 218 -4.95 -4.13 19.90
C LYS A 218 -5.10 -4.47 18.42
N GLU A 219 -4.20 -5.26 17.85
CA GLU A 219 -4.27 -5.75 16.47
C GLU A 219 -5.54 -6.58 16.26
N GLU A 220 -5.80 -7.56 17.12
CA GLU A 220 -7.02 -8.39 17.06
C GLU A 220 -8.30 -7.55 17.19
N ALA A 221 -8.32 -6.55 18.08
CA ALA A 221 -9.46 -5.65 18.23
C ALA A 221 -9.70 -4.77 16.98
N LEU A 222 -8.62 -4.30 16.33
CA LEU A 222 -8.71 -3.55 15.08
C LEU A 222 -9.18 -4.44 13.93
N GLU A 223 -8.67 -5.67 13.82
CA GLU A 223 -9.11 -6.63 12.81
C GLU A 223 -10.60 -6.94 12.92
N GLU A 224 -11.12 -7.12 14.15
CA GLU A 224 -12.55 -7.31 14.38
C GLU A 224 -13.36 -6.08 13.93
N SER A 225 -12.90 -4.88 14.27
CA SER A 225 -13.55 -3.64 13.84
C SER A 225 -13.56 -3.50 12.32
N ILE A 226 -12.46 -3.85 11.64
CA ILE A 226 -12.37 -3.85 10.17
C ILE A 226 -13.36 -4.85 9.58
N ARG A 227 -13.45 -6.06 10.16
CA ARG A 227 -14.40 -7.10 9.71
C ARG A 227 -15.85 -6.60 9.81
N LYS A 228 -16.21 -5.96 10.92
CA LYS A 228 -17.55 -5.39 11.12
C LYS A 228 -17.88 -4.29 10.11
N VAL A 229 -16.96 -3.34 9.92
CA VAL A 229 -17.14 -2.23 8.96
C VAL A 229 -17.26 -2.77 7.53
N SER A 230 -16.47 -3.79 7.17
CA SER A 230 -16.54 -4.43 5.86
C SER A 230 -17.91 -5.06 5.60
N LEU A 231 -18.48 -5.75 6.58
CA LEU A 231 -19.81 -6.34 6.49
C LEU A 231 -20.90 -5.26 6.32
N GLU A 232 -20.83 -4.18 7.10
CA GLU A 232 -21.75 -3.04 6.97
C GLU A 232 -21.64 -2.38 5.58
N HIS A 233 -20.41 -2.21 5.08
CA HIS A 233 -20.16 -1.68 3.74
C HIS A 233 -20.79 -2.56 2.66
N GLN A 234 -20.63 -3.88 2.75
CA GLN A 234 -21.23 -4.82 1.80
C GLN A 234 -22.75 -4.76 1.81
N LYS A 235 -23.37 -4.60 2.99
CA LYS A 235 -24.82 -4.42 3.12
C LYS A 235 -25.29 -3.14 2.42
N VAL A 236 -24.59 -2.02 2.64
CA VAL A 236 -24.92 -0.74 2.00
C VAL A 236 -24.80 -0.82 0.48
N LEU A 237 -23.79 -1.53 -0.04
CA LEU A 237 -23.65 -1.74 -1.49
C LEU A 237 -24.84 -2.52 -2.08
N MET A 238 -25.30 -3.56 -1.38
CA MET A 238 -26.46 -4.34 -1.81
C MET A 238 -27.74 -3.47 -1.82
N ASP A 239 -27.98 -2.70 -0.76
CA ASP A 239 -29.11 -1.78 -0.68
C ASP A 239 -29.06 -0.71 -1.80
N LEU A 240 -27.87 -0.21 -2.12
CA LEU A 240 -27.67 0.75 -3.21
C LEU A 240 -27.98 0.14 -4.59
N MET A 241 -27.59 -1.11 -4.83
CA MET A 241 -27.97 -1.82 -6.06
C MET A 241 -29.49 -2.00 -6.17
N ASP A 242 -30.17 -2.38 -5.08
CA ASP A 242 -31.61 -2.55 -5.07
C ASP A 242 -32.36 -1.24 -5.34
N THR A 243 -31.90 -0.14 -4.72
CA THR A 243 -32.48 1.19 -4.98
C THR A 243 -32.25 1.65 -6.42
N GLN A 244 -31.10 1.34 -7.02
CA GLN A 244 -30.82 1.63 -8.42
C GLN A 244 -31.70 0.83 -9.38
N ASN A 245 -31.92 -0.45 -9.10
CA ASN A 245 -32.82 -1.30 -9.87
C ASN A 245 -34.26 -0.79 -9.81
N LYS A 246 -34.73 -0.43 -8.61
CA LYS A 246 -36.05 0.16 -8.40
C LYS A 246 -36.22 1.49 -9.14
N SER A 247 -35.21 2.37 -9.09
CA SER A 247 -35.20 3.63 -9.83
C SER A 247 -35.27 3.42 -11.34
N SER A 248 -34.55 2.42 -11.86
CA SER A 248 -34.57 2.08 -13.29
C SER A 248 -35.93 1.55 -13.74
N SER A 249 -36.57 0.71 -12.92
CA SER A 249 -37.94 0.23 -13.16
C SER A 249 -38.96 1.38 -13.18
N LEU A 250 -38.87 2.30 -12.21
CA LEU A 250 -39.73 3.48 -12.16
C LEU A 250 -39.53 4.41 -13.36
N LYS A 251 -38.29 4.59 -13.83
CA LYS A 251 -38.00 5.37 -15.05
C LYS A 251 -38.68 4.74 -16.27
N CYS A 252 -38.57 3.43 -16.45
CA CYS A 252 -39.23 2.72 -17.54
C CYS A 252 -40.75 2.87 -17.49
N SER A 253 -41.36 2.73 -16.30
CA SER A 253 -42.80 2.94 -16.12
C SER A 253 -43.23 4.38 -16.40
N ARG A 254 -42.44 5.37 -15.96
CA ARG A 254 -42.69 6.78 -16.27
C ARG A 254 -42.65 7.04 -17.78
N ASP A 255 -41.67 6.49 -18.46
CA ASP A 255 -41.49 6.70 -19.90
C ASP A 255 -42.66 6.07 -20.70
N ASP A 256 -43.19 4.92 -20.27
CA ASP A 256 -44.43 4.32 -20.81
C ASP A 256 -45.65 5.24 -20.62
N VAL A 257 -45.81 5.84 -19.43
CA VAL A 257 -46.90 6.79 -19.17
C VAL A 257 -46.76 8.05 -20.03
N VAL A 258 -45.55 8.59 -20.18
CA VAL A 258 -45.28 9.75 -21.04
C VAL A 258 -45.59 9.43 -22.51
N ALA A 259 -45.26 8.23 -22.99
CA ALA A 259 -45.61 7.79 -24.34
C ALA A 259 -47.14 7.72 -24.53
N LYS A 260 -47.86 7.15 -23.55
CA LYS A 260 -49.33 7.11 -23.56
C LYS A 260 -49.96 8.50 -23.57
N LEU A 261 -49.46 9.42 -22.76
CA LEU A 261 -49.93 10.81 -22.75
C LEU A 261 -49.70 11.50 -24.10
N SER A 262 -48.55 11.27 -24.72
CA SER A 262 -48.23 11.81 -26.05
C SER A 262 -49.22 11.31 -27.11
N LEU A 263 -49.59 10.03 -27.06
CA LEU A 263 -50.57 9.44 -27.97
C LEU A 263 -51.99 10.02 -27.75
N ILE A 264 -52.40 10.22 -26.50
CA ILE A 264 -53.68 10.85 -26.17
C ILE A 264 -53.70 12.29 -26.69
N GLN A 265 -52.62 13.04 -26.48
CA GLN A 265 -52.51 14.42 -26.93
C GLN A 265 -52.58 14.55 -28.46
N ALA A 266 -51.93 13.65 -29.19
CA ALA A 266 -52.04 13.59 -30.65
C ALA A 266 -53.47 13.26 -31.11
N SER A 267 -54.13 12.34 -30.41
CA SER A 267 -55.51 11.94 -30.72
C SER A 267 -56.50 13.08 -30.45
N LEU A 268 -56.33 13.82 -29.36
CA LEU A 268 -57.13 15.01 -29.05
C LEU A 268 -56.97 16.08 -30.14
N PHE A 269 -55.74 16.35 -30.55
CA PHE A 269 -55.47 17.32 -31.62
C PHE A 269 -56.16 16.93 -32.94
N ALA A 270 -56.12 15.64 -33.32
CA ALA A 270 -56.81 15.15 -34.51
C ALA A 270 -58.34 15.32 -34.41
N LEU A 271 -58.93 15.02 -33.25
CA LEU A 271 -60.36 15.20 -33.01
C LEU A 271 -60.77 16.68 -33.04
N GLU A 272 -59.94 17.59 -32.53
CA GLU A 272 -60.18 19.03 -32.60
C GLU A 272 -60.18 19.52 -34.05
N GLN A 273 -59.25 19.04 -34.88
CA GLN A 273 -59.20 19.37 -36.31
C GLN A 273 -60.46 18.91 -37.04
N GLU A 274 -60.92 17.67 -36.79
CA GLU A 274 -62.16 17.17 -37.39
C GLU A 274 -63.39 17.98 -36.92
N ARG A 275 -63.49 18.30 -35.62
CA ARG A 275 -64.55 19.18 -35.10
C ARG A 275 -64.58 20.52 -35.81
N ASP A 276 -63.43 21.14 -36.02
CA ASP A 276 -63.34 22.46 -36.67
C ASP A 276 -63.74 22.38 -38.16
N LYS A 277 -63.42 21.26 -38.85
CA LYS A 277 -63.91 20.98 -40.20
C LYS A 277 -65.44 20.88 -40.27
N TYR A 278 -66.08 20.17 -39.33
CA TYR A 278 -67.55 20.12 -39.25
C TYR A 278 -68.19 21.48 -38.98
N ARG A 279 -67.55 22.34 -38.18
CA ARG A 279 -68.03 23.71 -37.95
C ARG A 279 -68.06 24.57 -39.21
N LEU A 280 -67.09 24.42 -40.09
CA LEU A 280 -67.06 25.15 -41.37
C LEU A 280 -68.19 24.69 -42.30
N LEU A 281 -68.35 23.36 -42.46
CA LEU A 281 -69.40 22.79 -43.32
C LEU A 281 -70.82 23.19 -42.87
N SER A 282 -71.06 23.25 -41.56
CA SER A 282 -72.36 23.65 -41.02
C SER A 282 -72.71 25.14 -41.17
N HIS A 283 -71.71 26.02 -41.38
CA HIS A 283 -71.96 27.44 -41.67
C HIS A 283 -72.37 27.65 -43.14
N ASP A 284 -71.83 26.87 -44.08
CA ASP A 284 -72.15 26.96 -45.50
C ASP A 284 -73.60 26.50 -45.80
N ASP A 285 -74.11 25.51 -45.07
CA ASP A 285 -75.49 25.03 -45.20
C ASP A 285 -76.54 26.08 -44.78
N HIS A 286 -76.20 26.99 -43.84
CA HIS A 286 -77.10 28.08 -43.42
C HIS A 286 -77.17 29.22 -44.45
N LEU A 287 -76.06 29.55 -45.11
CA LEU A 287 -76.03 30.60 -46.14
C LEU A 287 -76.79 30.19 -47.42
N LEU A 288 -76.84 28.89 -47.73
CA LEU A 288 -77.62 28.36 -48.85
C LEU A 288 -79.14 28.35 -48.58
N SER A 289 -79.58 28.32 -47.31
CA SER A 289 -81.00 28.41 -46.95
C SER A 289 -81.57 29.84 -46.94
N GLU A 290 -80.73 30.86 -46.70
CA GLU A 290 -81.19 32.27 -46.67
C GLU A 290 -81.19 32.95 -48.05
N GLY A 291 -80.53 32.38 -49.06
CA GLY A 291 -80.51 32.89 -50.45
C GLY A 291 -81.68 32.46 -51.34
N VAL A 292 -82.65 31.70 -50.80
CA VAL A 292 -83.84 31.23 -51.55
C VAL A 292 -85.10 31.87 -50.94
N ARG A 293 -85.24 33.19 -51.09
CA ARG A 293 -86.53 33.90 -50.99
C ARG A 293 -86.59 35.04 -51.98
#